data_AF-A0A293M4M1-F1
#
_entry.id   AF-A0A293M4M1-F1
#
_cell.length_a   1.000
_cell.length_b   1.000
_cell.length_c   1.000
_cell.angle_alpha   90.00
_cell.angle_beta   90.00
_cell.angle_gamma   90.00
#
_symmetry.space_group_name_H-M   'P 1'
#
loop_
_entity.id
_entity.type
_entity.pdbx_description
1 polymer ?
#
loop_
_entity_poly.entity_id
_entity_poly.type
_entity_poly.pdbx_seq_one_letter_code
_entity_poly.pdbx_strand_id
1 'polypeptide(L)'
;MLGRIFPVYGAESNDPWRTTSLFLLGTDREVVISLALQAAVTTASRKEYVALLGNSIVKTFHQVHGMPQYEDGMVDFIRPRYFATAESLIEYFVQFHMLPTLPDLIVLLGLEEFMKQTSQSSTGDQEIIRLLAFLRDVVDFSSSQKYRIEFSLV
;
A
#
# COMPACT_ATOMS: atom_id res chain seq x y z
N MET A 1 -8.16 14.52 22.87
CA MET A 1 -7.92 13.09 23.23
C MET A 1 -6.79 12.60 22.35
N LEU A 2 -5.63 12.29 22.92
CA LEU A 2 -4.44 11.84 22.18
C LEU A 2 -4.65 10.40 21.70
N GLY A 3 -5.16 10.26 20.48
CA GLY A 3 -5.21 8.98 19.78
C GLY A 3 -3.79 8.56 19.45
N ARG A 4 -3.27 7.58 20.19
CA ARG A 4 -2.02 6.90 19.87
C ARG A 4 -2.17 6.27 18.49
N ILE A 5 -1.47 6.80 17.50
CA ILE A 5 -1.38 6.19 16.18
C ILE A 5 -0.23 5.17 16.25
N PHE A 6 -0.59 3.93 16.56
CA PHE A 6 0.24 2.75 16.38
C PHE A 6 -0.51 1.80 15.42
N PRO A 7 0.19 1.02 14.59
CA PRO A 7 -0.46 0.03 13.76
C PRO A 7 -1.21 -0.99 14.63
N VAL A 8 -2.39 -1.37 14.17
CA VAL A 8 -3.37 -2.25 14.85
C VAL A 8 -2.81 -3.68 15.00
N TYR A 9 -2.55 -4.08 16.26
CA TYR A 9 -2.48 -5.44 16.87
C TYR A 9 -1.42 -6.46 16.38
N GLY A 10 -0.89 -7.37 17.20
CA GLY A 10 -1.26 -7.81 18.55
C GLY A 10 -0.06 -8.09 19.47
N ALA A 11 -0.30 -8.03 20.77
CA ALA A 11 0.66 -8.32 21.82
C ALA A 11 1.03 -9.81 21.87
N GLU A 12 2.26 -10.07 22.34
CA GLU A 12 2.76 -11.37 22.84
C GLU A 12 3.41 -12.37 21.86
N SER A 13 4.28 -11.93 20.94
CA SER A 13 5.36 -12.83 20.48
C SER A 13 6.69 -12.10 20.27
N ASN A 14 7.76 -12.71 20.79
CA ASN A 14 9.15 -12.23 20.69
C ASN A 14 9.81 -12.58 19.34
N ASP A 15 9.04 -13.06 18.36
CA ASP A 15 9.58 -13.36 17.03
C ASP A 15 9.58 -12.09 16.16
N PRO A 16 10.69 -11.75 15.51
CA PRO A 16 10.73 -10.65 14.56
C PRO A 16 9.83 -10.99 13.36
N TRP A 17 8.63 -10.41 13.38
CA TRP A 17 7.67 -10.15 12.31
C TRP A 17 8.09 -10.65 10.92
N ARG A 18 7.40 -11.69 10.43
CA ARG A 18 7.40 -12.13 9.02
C ARG A 18 6.04 -11.85 8.36
N THR A 19 5.43 -10.71 8.66
CA THR A 19 4.16 -10.32 8.03
C THR A 19 4.44 -9.62 6.70
N THR A 20 3.94 -10.18 5.60
CA THR A 20 4.08 -9.62 4.25
C THR A 20 3.00 -8.58 3.93
N SER A 21 2.08 -8.29 4.86
CA SER A 21 1.06 -7.26 4.65
C SER A 21 0.65 -6.56 5.94
N LEU A 22 0.38 -5.26 5.83
CA LEU A 22 -0.08 -4.36 6.87
C LEU A 22 -1.27 -3.56 6.35
N PHE A 23 -2.30 -3.42 7.18
CA PHE A 23 -3.43 -2.52 6.93
C PHE A 23 -3.36 -1.37 7.93
N LEU A 24 -3.46 -0.14 7.43
CA LEU A 24 -3.47 1.06 8.26
C LEU A 24 -4.89 1.64 8.27
N LEU A 25 -5.52 1.59 9.44
CA LEU A 25 -6.86 2.13 9.66
C LEU A 25 -6.78 3.29 10.65
N GLY A 26 -7.43 4.40 10.34
CA GLY A 26 -7.44 5.58 11.20
C GLY A 26 -8.59 6.52 10.84
N THR A 27 -9.01 7.32 11.81
CA THR A 27 -10.08 8.30 11.61
C THR A 27 -9.61 9.57 10.91
N ASP A 28 -8.30 9.86 10.97
CA ASP A 28 -7.67 10.97 10.27
C ASP A 28 -6.97 10.48 9.01
N ARG A 29 -7.60 10.73 7.86
CA ARG A 29 -7.11 10.29 6.56
C ARG A 29 -5.73 10.87 6.22
N GLU A 30 -5.45 12.12 6.58
CA GLU A 30 -4.16 12.75 6.25
C GLU A 30 -3.02 12.10 7.02
N VAL A 31 -3.26 11.76 8.28
CA VAL A 31 -2.30 11.03 9.11
C VAL A 31 -2.02 9.64 8.53
N VAL A 32 -3.05 8.88 8.16
CA VAL A 32 -2.86 7.52 7.62
C VAL A 32 -2.08 7.57 6.30
N ILE A 33 -2.44 8.48 5.39
CA ILE A 33 -1.70 8.69 4.14
C ILE A 33 -0.26 9.10 4.43
N SER A 34 -0.03 10.00 5.39
CA SER A 34 1.32 10.45 5.75
C SER A 34 2.19 9.30 6.27
N LEU A 35 1.62 8.39 7.06
CA LEU A 35 2.35 7.20 7.54
C LEU A 35 2.69 6.24 6.41
N ALA A 36 1.76 5.99 5.49
CA ALA A 36 2.03 5.13 4.34
C ALA A 36 3.07 5.73 3.40
N LEU A 37 3.03 7.04 3.19
CA LEU A 37 4.09 7.75 2.45
C LEU A 37 5.42 7.74 3.20
N GLN A 38 5.42 7.83 4.53
CA GLN A 38 6.65 7.70 5.31
C GLN A 38 7.26 6.30 5.17
N ALA A 39 6.44 5.24 5.07
CA ALA A 39 6.92 3.91 4.75
C ALA A 39 7.59 3.88 3.36
N ALA A 40 6.94 4.46 2.34
CA ALA A 40 7.51 4.59 1.00
C ALA A 40 8.86 5.33 1.00
N VAL A 41 8.97 6.46 1.70
CA VAL A 41 10.22 7.23 1.83
C VAL A 41 11.29 6.40 2.55
N THR A 42 10.92 5.68 3.61
CA THR A 42 11.86 4.86 4.37
C THR A 42 12.41 3.72 3.52
N THR A 43 11.58 3.04 2.75
CA THR A 43 12.00 1.99 1.79
C THR A 43 12.87 2.58 0.69
N ALA A 44 12.44 3.68 0.06
CA ALA A 44 13.21 4.34 -1.00
C ALA A 44 14.57 4.86 -0.53
N SER A 45 14.71 5.27 0.74
CA SER A 45 16.00 5.66 1.32
C SER A 45 17.05 4.55 1.31
N ARG A 46 16.61 3.29 1.23
CA ARG A 46 17.45 2.09 1.09
C ARG A 46 17.68 1.69 -0.36
N LYS A 47 17.22 2.50 -1.32
CA LYS A 47 17.22 2.22 -2.76
C LYS A 47 16.38 0.99 -3.14
N GLU A 48 15.36 0.71 -2.35
CA GLU A 48 14.38 -0.36 -2.58
C GLU A 48 13.20 0.20 -3.38
N TYR A 49 12.67 -0.58 -4.31
CA TYR A 49 11.65 -0.14 -5.25
C TYR A 49 10.26 -0.13 -4.60
N VAL A 50 9.57 1.02 -4.67
CA VAL A 50 8.23 1.23 -4.12
C VAL A 50 7.22 1.47 -5.25
N ALA A 51 6.16 0.67 -5.28
CA ALA A 51 4.98 0.94 -6.09
C ALA A 51 3.92 1.65 -5.25
N LEU A 52 3.66 2.92 -5.56
CA LEU A 52 2.63 3.72 -4.89
C LEU A 52 1.37 3.72 -5.76
N LEU A 53 0.37 2.94 -5.38
CA LEU A 53 -0.88 2.75 -6.10
C LEU A 53 -1.99 3.56 -5.42
N GLY A 54 -2.93 4.11 -6.18
CA GLY A 54 -4.11 4.74 -5.59
C GLY A 54 -5.02 5.35 -6.64
N ASN A 55 -6.06 6.06 -6.20
CA ASN A 55 -7.01 6.71 -7.11
C ASN A 55 -6.80 8.22 -7.27
N SER A 56 -5.86 8.81 -6.52
CA SER A 56 -5.66 10.25 -6.49
C SER A 56 -4.23 10.61 -6.11
N ILE A 57 -3.78 11.76 -6.63
CA ILE A 57 -2.47 12.34 -6.30
C ILE A 57 -2.51 12.80 -4.84
N VAL A 58 -1.49 12.38 -4.07
CA VAL A 58 -1.30 12.91 -2.73
C VAL A 58 -0.68 14.30 -2.81
N LYS A 59 -1.39 15.28 -2.26
CA LYS A 59 -0.99 16.70 -2.32
C LYS A 59 -0.15 17.14 -1.11
N THR A 60 -0.37 16.48 0.03
CA THR A 60 0.23 16.85 1.31
C THR A 60 0.71 15.59 2.02
N PHE A 61 1.87 15.72 2.68
CA PHE A 61 2.51 14.67 3.44
C PHE A 61 3.11 15.30 4.69
N HIS A 62 2.82 14.72 5.85
CA HIS A 62 3.43 15.11 7.11
C HIS A 62 4.61 14.19 7.42
N GLN A 63 5.77 14.79 7.64
CA GLN A 63 6.96 14.06 8.06
C GLN A 63 6.78 13.48 9.46
N VAL A 64 7.23 12.24 9.66
CA VAL A 64 7.33 11.63 10.98
C VAL A 64 8.71 11.95 11.59
N HIS A 65 8.72 12.51 12.79
CA HIS A 65 9.96 12.86 13.49
C HIS A 65 10.86 11.63 13.68
N GLY A 66 12.15 11.78 13.36
CA GLY A 66 13.15 10.70 13.49
C GLY A 66 13.18 9.70 12.32
N MET A 67 12.34 9.86 11.30
CA MET A 67 12.35 9.02 10.10
C MET A 67 13.04 9.72 8.92
N PRO A 68 13.51 8.97 7.89
CA PRO A 68 14.16 9.54 6.72
C PRO A 68 13.29 10.60 6.05
N GLN A 69 13.93 11.65 5.56
CA GLN A 69 13.30 12.70 4.75
C GLN A 69 13.31 12.30 3.29
N TYR A 70 12.33 12.80 2.54
CA TYR A 70 12.37 12.67 1.09
C TYR A 70 13.53 13.49 0.52
N GLU A 71 14.33 12.85 -0.33
CA GLU A 71 15.43 13.48 -1.07
C GLU A 71 15.21 13.25 -2.57
N ASP A 72 15.67 14.16 -3.43
CA ASP A 72 15.43 14.10 -4.89
C ASP A 72 15.86 12.76 -5.52
N GLY A 73 16.94 12.15 -5.03
CA GLY A 73 17.40 10.84 -5.50
C GLY A 73 16.45 9.67 -5.20
N MET A 74 15.45 9.85 -4.33
CA MET A 74 14.44 8.83 -4.03
C MET A 74 13.35 8.75 -5.11
N VAL A 75 13.22 9.75 -5.99
CA VAL A 75 12.22 9.76 -7.06
C VAL A 75 12.34 8.57 -8.01
N ASP A 76 13.55 8.03 -8.19
CA ASP A 76 13.79 6.89 -9.06
C ASP A 76 13.23 5.58 -8.49
N PHE A 77 13.06 5.52 -7.17
CA PHE A 77 12.64 4.35 -6.41
C PHE A 77 11.16 4.38 -6.05
N ILE A 78 10.49 5.54 -6.04
CA ILE A 78 9.04 5.64 -5.78
C ILE A 78 8.31 5.84 -7.10
N ARG A 79 7.56 4.83 -7.55
CA ARG A 79 6.78 4.89 -8.80
C ARG A 79 5.28 5.00 -8.51
N PRO A 80 4.71 6.22 -8.55
CA PRO A 80 3.27 6.40 -8.43
C PRO A 80 2.53 5.87 -9.66
N ARG A 81 1.40 5.21 -9.44
CA ARG A 81 0.43 4.79 -10.46
C ARG A 81 -0.98 5.07 -9.95
N TYR A 82 -1.75 5.77 -10.77
CA TYR A 82 -3.11 6.18 -10.41
C TYR A 82 -4.14 5.47 -11.27
N PHE A 83 -5.17 4.94 -10.63
CA PHE A 83 -6.22 4.12 -11.24
C PHE A 83 -7.56 4.79 -11.01
N ALA A 84 -8.35 4.94 -12.07
CA ALA A 84 -9.65 5.59 -11.98
C ALA A 84 -10.71 4.67 -11.35
N THR A 85 -10.57 3.35 -11.53
CA THR A 85 -11.55 2.34 -11.11
C THR A 85 -10.88 1.12 -10.51
N ALA A 86 -11.63 0.35 -9.70
CA ALA A 86 -11.16 -0.93 -9.17
C ALA A 86 -10.81 -1.93 -10.28
N GLU A 87 -11.52 -1.89 -11.40
CA GLU A 87 -11.25 -2.73 -12.58
C GLU A 87 -9.85 -2.45 -13.15
N SER A 88 -9.48 -1.18 -13.37
CA SER A 88 -8.14 -0.83 -13.86
C SER A 88 -7.02 -1.23 -12.88
N LEU A 89 -7.31 -1.23 -11.57
CA LEU A 89 -6.39 -1.73 -10.55
C LEU A 89 -6.25 -3.26 -10.61
N ILE A 90 -7.36 -3.99 -10.83
CA ILE A 90 -7.35 -5.44 -11.03
C ILE A 90 -6.54 -5.81 -12.28
N GLU A 91 -6.72 -5.09 -13.40
CA GLU A 91 -5.95 -5.33 -14.62
C GLU A 91 -4.44 -5.21 -14.39
N TYR A 92 -4.03 -4.21 -13.59
CA TYR A 92 -2.64 -4.09 -13.17
C TYR A 92 -2.17 -5.30 -12.34
N PHE A 93 -2.99 -5.79 -11.40
CA PHE A 93 -2.65 -6.98 -10.60
C PHE A 93 -2.58 -8.26 -11.42
N VAL A 94 -3.45 -8.44 -12.41
CA VAL A 94 -3.38 -9.56 -13.36
C VAL A 94 -2.01 -9.61 -14.04
N GLN A 95 -1.45 -8.45 -14.39
CA GLN A 95 -0.16 -8.34 -15.07
C GLN A 95 1.04 -8.28 -14.11
N PHE A 96 0.81 -8.31 -12.79
CA PHE A 96 1.85 -8.11 -11.79
C PHE A 96 3.01 -9.11 -11.90
N HIS A 97 2.69 -10.37 -12.19
CA HIS A 97 3.67 -11.44 -12.37
C HIS A 97 4.55 -11.28 -13.62
N MET A 98 4.17 -10.40 -14.56
CA MET A 98 4.90 -10.09 -15.78
C MET A 98 5.79 -8.86 -15.65
N LEU A 99 5.78 -8.18 -14.49
CA LEU A 99 6.61 -7.01 -14.29
C LEU A 99 8.09 -7.39 -14.39
N PRO A 100 8.93 -6.59 -15.09
CA PRO A 100 10.36 -6.88 -15.23
C PRO A 100 11.11 -6.82 -13.89
N THR A 101 10.55 -6.10 -12.91
CA THR A 101 11.07 -5.99 -11.55
C THR A 101 9.89 -5.84 -10.59
N LEU A 102 9.88 -6.67 -9.55
CA LEU A 102 8.86 -6.60 -8.51
C LEU A 102 9.22 -5.52 -7.49
N PRO A 103 8.25 -4.74 -6.99
CA PRO A 103 8.48 -3.78 -5.92
C PRO A 103 8.78 -4.47 -4.59
N ASP A 104 9.69 -3.90 -3.80
CA ASP A 104 9.98 -4.28 -2.42
C ASP A 104 8.89 -3.78 -1.45
N LEU A 105 8.11 -2.76 -1.84
CA LEU A 105 6.95 -2.28 -1.10
C LEU A 105 5.83 -1.87 -2.06
N ILE A 106 4.62 -2.35 -1.79
CA ILE A 106 3.40 -1.85 -2.42
C ILE A 106 2.62 -1.05 -1.40
N VAL A 107 2.42 0.23 -1.70
CA VAL A 107 1.53 1.10 -0.95
C VAL A 107 0.26 1.29 -1.79
N LEU A 108 -0.87 0.79 -1.33
CA LEU A 108 -2.17 1.09 -1.96
C LEU A 108 -2.89 2.12 -1.10
N LEU A 109 -3.21 3.27 -1.69
CA LEU A 109 -3.94 4.34 -1.05
C LEU A 109 -5.39 4.39 -1.54
N GLY A 110 -6.32 4.48 -0.59
CA GLY A 110 -7.74 4.72 -0.87
C GLY A 110 -8.48 3.46 -1.28
N LEU A 111 -8.13 2.29 -0.71
CA LEU A 111 -8.87 1.05 -0.93
C LEU A 111 -10.36 1.23 -0.59
N GLU A 112 -10.67 1.98 0.47
CA GLU A 112 -12.03 2.34 0.86
C GLU A 112 -12.82 3.03 -0.25
N GLU A 113 -12.17 3.91 -1.02
CA GLU A 113 -12.82 4.70 -2.05
C GLU A 113 -13.05 3.84 -3.30
N PHE A 114 -12.12 2.94 -3.65
CA PHE A 114 -12.37 1.92 -4.67
C PHE A 114 -13.58 1.05 -4.31
N MET A 115 -13.64 0.54 -3.07
CA MET A 115 -14.77 -0.28 -2.63
C MET A 115 -16.09 0.49 -2.65
N LYS A 116 -16.09 1.75 -2.20
CA LYS A 116 -17.28 2.61 -2.17
C LYS A 116 -17.79 2.95 -3.58
N GLN A 117 -16.89 3.17 -4.54
CA GLN A 117 -17.28 3.41 -5.93
C GLN A 117 -17.84 2.12 -6.55
N THR A 118 -17.18 1.00 -6.32
CA THR A 118 -17.61 -0.31 -6.81
C THR A 118 -18.96 -0.75 -6.21
N SER A 119 -19.23 -0.49 -4.94
CA SER A 119 -20.50 -0.88 -4.29
C SER A 119 -21.74 -0.21 -4.88
N GLN A 120 -21.58 0.80 -5.73
CA GLN A 120 -22.69 1.49 -6.40
C GLN A 120 -23.17 0.75 -7.65
N SER A 121 -22.43 -0.25 -8.14
CA SER A 121 -22.82 -1.06 -9.29
C SER A 121 -23.73 -2.23 -8.88
N SER A 122 -24.49 -2.77 -9.84
CA SER A 122 -25.33 -3.96 -9.63
C SER A 122 -24.54 -5.22 -9.26
N THR A 123 -23.23 -5.22 -9.54
CA THR A 123 -22.28 -6.32 -9.33
C THR A 123 -21.24 -5.97 -8.26
N GLY A 124 -21.46 -4.91 -7.47
CA GLY A 124 -20.45 -4.31 -6.60
C GLY A 124 -19.80 -5.30 -5.63
N ASP A 125 -20.58 -6.14 -4.95
CA ASP A 125 -20.03 -7.14 -4.02
C ASP A 125 -19.08 -8.14 -4.70
N GLN A 126 -19.43 -8.58 -5.92
CA GLN A 126 -18.60 -9.51 -6.69
C GLN A 126 -17.29 -8.86 -7.13
N GLU A 127 -17.34 -7.60 -7.54
CA GLU A 127 -16.16 -6.83 -7.94
C GLU A 127 -15.24 -6.52 -6.75
N ILE A 128 -15.80 -6.22 -5.57
CA ILE A 128 -15.03 -6.04 -4.32
C ILE A 128 -14.34 -7.35 -3.93
N ILE A 129 -15.07 -8.48 -3.94
CA ILE A 129 -14.48 -9.80 -3.66
C ILE A 129 -13.34 -10.08 -4.64
N ARG A 130 -13.54 -9.77 -5.92
CA ARG A 130 -12.52 -9.95 -6.96
C ARG A 130 -11.29 -9.07 -6.68
N LEU A 131 -11.47 -7.80 -6.33
CA LEU A 131 -10.37 -6.91 -5.96
C LEU A 131 -9.55 -7.46 -4.78
N LEU A 132 -10.24 -7.89 -3.72
CA LEU A 132 -9.59 -8.45 -2.53
C LEU A 132 -8.86 -9.78 -2.82
N ALA A 133 -9.43 -10.61 -3.68
CA ALA A 133 -8.80 -11.85 -4.14
C ALA A 133 -7.51 -11.57 -4.91
N PHE A 134 -7.52 -10.63 -5.86
CA PHE A 134 -6.30 -10.24 -6.58
C PHE A 134 -5.25 -9.61 -5.69
N LEU A 135 -5.65 -8.79 -4.70
CA LEU A 135 -4.71 -8.27 -3.71
C LEU A 135 -4.03 -9.41 -2.94
N ARG A 136 -4.80 -10.43 -2.54
CA ARG A 136 -4.28 -11.61 -1.88
C ARG A 136 -3.30 -12.39 -2.77
N ASP A 137 -3.65 -12.59 -4.04
CA ASP A 137 -2.81 -13.30 -5.00
C ASP A 137 -1.47 -12.58 -5.21
N VAL A 138 -1.47 -11.25 -5.29
CA VAL A 138 -0.24 -10.45 -5.40
C VAL A 138 0.63 -10.62 -4.15
N VAL A 139 0.04 -10.62 -2.95
CA VAL A 139 0.76 -10.86 -1.69
C VAL A 139 1.38 -12.26 -1.66
N ASP A 140 0.59 -13.29 -2.00
CA ASP A 140 1.04 -14.68 -1.97
C ASP A 140 2.13 -14.92 -3.03
N PHE A 141 1.97 -14.38 -4.23
CA PHE A 141 2.98 -14.42 -5.28
C PHE A 141 4.28 -13.74 -4.83
N SER A 142 4.18 -12.51 -4.31
CA SER A 142 5.32 -11.73 -3.79
C SER A 142 6.11 -12.50 -2.73
N SER A 143 5.38 -13.13 -1.80
CA SER A 143 5.95 -13.92 -0.70
C SER A 143 6.65 -15.19 -1.20
N SER A 144 6.15 -15.80 -2.28
CA SER A 144 6.71 -17.03 -2.86
C SER A 144 8.07 -16.82 -3.55
N GLN A 145 8.35 -15.61 -4.02
CA GLN A 145 9.55 -15.28 -4.81
C GLN A 145 10.80 -14.99 -3.95
N LYS A 146 10.76 -15.18 -2.61
CA LYS A 146 11.82 -14.78 -1.66
C LYS A 146 12.15 -13.27 -1.64
N TYR A 147 11.24 -12.42 -2.10
CA TYR A 147 11.33 -10.98 -1.89
C TYR A 147 10.52 -10.61 -0.64
N ARG A 148 11.14 -9.88 0.30
CA ARG A 148 10.42 -9.24 1.40
C ARG A 148 9.61 -8.10 0.78
N ILE A 149 8.37 -8.40 0.40
CA ILE A 149 7.43 -7.35 -0.01
C ILE A 149 6.57 -7.05 1.22
N GLU A 150 6.80 -5.89 1.83
CA GLU A 150 5.89 -5.34 2.82
C GLU A 150 4.76 -4.65 2.03
N PHE A 151 3.50 -4.92 2.38
CA PHE A 151 2.36 -4.15 1.85
C PHE A 151 1.88 -3.19 2.92
N SER A 152 1.57 -1.94 2.55
CA SER A 152 0.74 -1.05 3.35
C SER A 152 -0.52 -0.73 2.57
N LEU A 153 -1.63 -1.33 3.00
CA LEU A 153 -2.97 -1.06 2.51
C LEU A 153 -3.57 0.07 3.36
N VAL A 154 -3.84 1.21 2.73
CA VAL A 154 -4.54 2.38 3.29
C VAL A 154 -5.90 2.53 2.63
#